data_AF-A0A1Q4R023-F1
#
_entry.id   AF-A0A1Q4R023-F1
#
_cell.length_a   1.000
_cell.length_b   1.000
_cell.length_c   1.000
_cell.angle_alpha   90.00
_cell.angle_beta   90.00
_cell.angle_gamma   90.00
#
_symmetry.space_group_name_H-M   'P 1'
#
loop_
_entity.id
_entity.type
_entity.pdbx_description
1 polymer ?
#
loop_
_entity_poly.entity_id
_entity_poly.type
_entity_poly.pdbx_seq_one_letter_code
_entity_poly.pdbx_strand_id
1 'polypeptide(L)'
;MTFKFVITLALVCCFFLNFAGVAIAAQCRTVDHQEICLVSIKRSAKYHWQYRAELKIDGQRQPSEKFDCREPVGNRPGDRQERQKQKRDFVCNLIPKR
;
A
#
# COMPACT_ATOMS: atom_id res chain seq x y z
N MET A 1 -13.16 -47.24 18.40
CA MET A 1 -13.08 -46.92 16.96
C MET A 1 -13.22 -45.42 16.66
N THR A 2 -13.89 -44.63 17.49
CA THR A 2 -14.11 -43.18 17.32
C THR A 2 -12.86 -42.30 17.44
N PHE A 3 -11.92 -42.64 18.33
CA PHE A 3 -10.71 -41.84 18.58
C PHE A 3 -9.78 -41.73 17.36
N LYS A 4 -9.70 -42.79 16.55
CA LYS A 4 -8.92 -42.80 15.30
C LYS A 4 -9.48 -41.79 14.30
N PHE A 5 -10.80 -41.76 14.09
CA PHE A 5 -11.45 -40.82 13.17
C PHE A 5 -11.29 -39.36 13.59
N VAL A 6 -11.34 -39.08 14.89
CA VAL A 6 -11.11 -37.71 15.41
C VAL A 6 -9.68 -37.25 15.11
N ILE A 7 -8.70 -38.14 15.29
CA ILE A 7 -7.29 -37.83 14.97
C ILE A 7 -7.09 -37.63 13.47
N THR A 8 -7.67 -38.48 12.61
CA THR A 8 -7.55 -38.30 11.16
C THR A 8 -8.21 -37.01 10.70
N LEU A 9 -9.38 -36.67 11.24
CA LEU A 9 -10.08 -35.42 10.92
C LEU A 9 -9.26 -34.20 11.36
N ALA A 10 -8.65 -34.25 12.54
CA ALA A 10 -7.80 -33.18 13.06
C ALA A 10 -6.54 -32.99 12.20
N LEU A 11 -5.87 -34.08 11.81
CA LEU A 11 -4.69 -34.02 10.93
C LEU A 11 -5.02 -33.44 9.55
N VAL A 12 -6.14 -33.86 8.96
CA VAL A 12 -6.62 -33.34 7.69
C VAL A 12 -6.95 -31.84 7.80
N CYS A 13 -7.61 -31.42 8.88
CA CYS A 13 -7.94 -30.02 9.11
C CYS A 13 -6.68 -29.15 9.28
N CYS A 14 -5.70 -29.60 10.07
CA CYS A 14 -4.41 -28.93 10.21
C CYS A 14 -3.65 -28.81 8.89
N PHE A 15 -3.75 -29.81 8.01
CA PHE A 15 -3.13 -29.77 6.69
C PHE A 15 -3.74 -28.66 5.82
N PHE A 16 -5.05 -28.46 5.86
CA PHE A 16 -5.72 -27.38 5.12
C PHE A 16 -5.42 -25.98 5.66
N LEU A 17 -5.20 -25.83 6.97
CA LEU A 17 -4.85 -24.53 7.58
C LEU A 17 -3.47 -24.01 7.15
N ASN A 18 -2.57 -24.88 6.70
CA ASN A 18 -1.26 -24.48 6.17
C ASN A 18 -1.33 -23.87 4.75
N PHE A 19 -2.48 -23.98 4.08
CA PHE A 19 -2.66 -23.49 2.70
C PHE A 19 -3.24 -22.06 2.63
N ALA A 20 -3.40 -21.37 3.76
CA ALA A 20 -3.80 -19.97 3.76
C ALA A 20 -2.67 -19.10 3.20
N GLY A 21 -2.80 -18.68 1.93
CA GLY A 21 -1.87 -17.75 1.29
C GLY A 21 -1.93 -16.36 1.92
N VAL A 22 -0.78 -15.71 2.08
CA VAL A 22 -0.72 -14.30 2.51
C VAL A 22 -1.34 -13.43 1.41
N ALA A 23 -2.51 -12.85 1.69
CA ALA A 23 -3.10 -11.83 0.85
C ALA A 23 -2.36 -10.51 1.05
N ILE A 24 -1.55 -10.11 0.06
CA ILE A 24 -0.94 -8.79 0.03
C ILE A 24 -2.00 -7.83 -0.51
N ALA A 25 -2.79 -7.23 0.37
CA ALA A 25 -3.74 -6.20 -0.03
C ALA A 25 -2.96 -4.97 -0.52
N ALA A 26 -3.22 -4.53 -1.76
CA ALA A 26 -2.77 -3.22 -2.21
C ALA A 26 -3.40 -2.15 -1.28
N GLN A 27 -2.58 -1.26 -0.74
CA GLN A 27 -3.09 -0.21 0.14
C GLN A 27 -3.79 0.84 -0.72
N CYS A 28 -5.12 0.82 -0.73
CA CYS A 28 -5.97 1.80 -1.40
C CYS A 28 -6.61 2.75 -0.38
N ARG A 29 -6.67 4.04 -0.71
CA ARG A 29 -7.42 5.06 0.04
C ARG A 29 -8.18 5.92 -0.94
N THR A 30 -9.40 6.30 -0.56
CA THR A 30 -10.15 7.32 -1.29
C THR A 30 -9.75 8.70 -0.75
N VAL A 31 -9.30 9.58 -1.63
CA VAL A 31 -8.93 10.97 -1.31
C VAL A 31 -9.63 11.87 -2.33
N ASP A 32 -10.40 12.87 -1.87
CA ASP A 32 -11.22 13.77 -2.70
C ASP A 32 -11.99 13.09 -3.85
N HIS A 33 -12.72 12.01 -3.53
CA HIS A 33 -13.50 11.20 -4.49
C HIS A 33 -12.69 10.42 -5.53
N GLN A 34 -11.35 10.42 -5.44
CA GLN A 34 -10.46 9.58 -6.26
C GLN A 34 -9.93 8.41 -5.43
N GLU A 35 -9.93 7.22 -6.03
CA GLU A 35 -9.30 6.05 -5.42
C GLU A 35 -7.80 6.03 -5.77
N ILE A 36 -6.95 6.15 -4.75
CA ILE A 36 -5.49 6.07 -4.91
C ILE A 36 -5.01 4.78 -4.26
N CYS A 37 -4.42 3.90 -5.07
CA CYS A 37 -3.84 2.64 -4.66
C CYS A 37 -2.32 2.66 -4.80
N LEU A 38 -1.62 2.14 -3.80
CA LEU A 38 -0.19 1.92 -3.86
C LEU A 38 0.12 0.61 -4.61
N VAL A 39 0.82 0.71 -5.75
CA VAL A 39 1.29 -0.45 -6.51
C VAL A 39 2.64 -0.91 -5.99
N SER A 40 3.58 0.03 -5.85
CA SER A 40 4.90 -0.25 -5.28
C SER A 40 5.48 0.99 -4.61
N ILE A 41 6.31 0.79 -3.59
CA ILE A 41 7.05 1.85 -2.93
C ILE A 41 8.47 1.38 -2.61
N LYS A 42 9.45 2.24 -2.88
CA LYS A 42 10.85 2.03 -2.53
C LYS A 42 11.40 3.28 -1.85
N ARG A 43 11.91 3.13 -0.63
CA ARG A 43 12.61 4.19 0.10
C ARG A 43 14.03 4.35 -0.44
N SER A 44 14.52 5.58 -0.54
CA SER A 44 15.93 5.83 -0.87
C SER A 44 16.82 5.46 0.31
N ALA A 45 17.95 4.80 0.03
CA ALA A 45 18.97 4.50 1.04
C ALA A 45 19.76 5.75 1.48
N LYS A 46 19.97 6.71 0.56
CA LYS A 46 20.72 7.95 0.84
C LYS A 46 19.87 9.01 1.54
N TYR A 47 18.60 9.13 1.14
CA TYR A 47 17.68 10.15 1.65
C TYR A 47 16.44 9.50 2.24
N HIS A 48 16.40 9.35 3.55
CA HIS A 48 15.37 8.59 4.25
C HIS A 48 13.95 9.20 4.13
N TRP A 49 13.84 10.44 3.67
CA TRP A 49 12.58 11.14 3.38
C TRP A 49 12.14 11.05 1.91
N GLN A 50 12.95 10.44 1.03
CA GLN A 50 12.63 10.31 -0.39
C GLN A 50 12.13 8.91 -0.71
N TYR A 51 11.02 8.88 -1.44
CA TYR A 51 10.36 7.66 -1.87
C TYR A 51 10.22 7.66 -3.38
N ARG A 52 10.32 6.48 -3.98
CA ARG A 52 9.86 6.24 -5.35
C ARG A 52 8.65 5.34 -5.26
N ALA A 53 7.51 5.79 -5.77
CA ALA A 53 6.28 5.02 -5.72
C ALA A 53 5.59 4.97 -7.08
N GLU A 54 4.99 3.82 -7.36
CA GLU A 54 4.05 3.61 -8.45
C GLU A 54 2.64 3.59 -7.84
N LEU A 55 1.77 4.45 -8.36
CA LEU A 55 0.40 4.61 -7.88
C LEU A 55 -0.58 4.17 -8.97
N LYS A 56 -1.77 3.77 -8.55
CA LYS A 56 -2.91 3.51 -9.43
C LYS A 56 -4.03 4.43 -8.99
N ILE A 57 -4.47 5.32 -9.87
CA ILE A 57 -5.52 6.31 -9.59
C ILE A 57 -6.73 5.94 -10.42
N ASP A 58 -7.88 5.71 -9.79
CA ASP A 58 -9.15 5.35 -10.45
C ASP A 58 -9.00 4.22 -11.49
N GLY A 59 -8.27 3.16 -11.13
CA GLY A 59 -8.02 2.05 -12.06
C GLY A 59 -6.79 2.21 -12.96
N GLN A 60 -6.25 3.42 -13.12
CA GLN A 60 -5.17 3.71 -14.07
C GLN A 60 -3.80 3.75 -13.38
N ARG A 61 -2.85 2.90 -13.84
CA ARG A 61 -1.47 2.91 -13.34
C ARG A 61 -0.73 4.16 -13.80
N GLN A 62 -0.13 4.85 -12.84
CA GLN A 62 0.71 6.02 -13.05
C GLN A 62 2.18 5.60 -13.14
N PRO A 63 3.02 6.32 -13.90
CA PRO A 63 4.45 6.06 -13.94
C PRO A 63 5.08 6.25 -12.55
N SER A 64 6.19 5.57 -12.30
CA SER A 64 6.92 5.70 -11.03
C SER A 64 7.41 7.14 -10.85
N GLU A 65 7.01 7.79 -9.76
CA GLU A 65 7.39 9.17 -9.45
C GLU A 65 8.20 9.21 -8.14
N LYS A 66 9.06 10.23 -8.03
CA LYS A 66 9.82 10.50 -6.81
C LYS A 66 9.06 11.48 -5.93
N PHE A 67 8.82 11.10 -4.68
CA PHE A 67 8.14 11.89 -3.67
C PHE A 67 9.15 12.32 -2.60
N ASP A 68 9.23 13.62 -2.34
CA ASP A 68 10.01 14.17 -1.24
C ASP A 68 9.09 14.50 -0.06
N CYS A 69 9.26 13.76 1.04
CA CYS A 69 8.46 13.90 2.26
C CYS A 69 9.14 14.76 3.33
N ARG A 70 10.22 15.48 2.99
CA ARG A 70 10.92 16.36 3.94
C ARG A 70 10.13 17.63 4.24
N GLU A 71 9.61 18.27 3.20
CA GLU A 71 8.96 19.58 3.29
C GLU A 71 7.53 19.52 2.74
N PRO A 72 6.58 20.29 3.33
CA PRO A 72 5.23 20.42 2.81
C PRO A 72 5.23 21.10 1.43
N VAL A 73 4.35 20.64 0.54
CA VAL A 73 4.12 21.34 -0.74
C VAL A 73 3.47 22.69 -0.42
N GLY A 74 4.02 23.77 -0.97
CA GLY A 74 3.45 25.09 -0.81
C GLY A 74 2.00 25.15 -1.32
N ASN A 75 1.14 25.87 -0.60
CA ASN A 75 -0.30 25.97 -0.85
C ASN A 75 -0.61 26.97 -1.99
N ARG A 76 -0.08 26.72 -3.19
CA ARG A 76 -0.36 27.55 -4.37
C ARG A 76 -1.57 26.99 -5.12
N PRO A 77 -2.56 27.84 -5.48
CA PRO A 77 -3.73 27.38 -6.20
C PRO A 77 -3.37 26.91 -7.62
N GLY A 78 -3.89 25.76 -8.02
CA GLY A 78 -3.78 25.20 -9.36
C GLY A 78 -4.00 23.69 -9.39
N ASP A 79 -4.79 23.19 -10.34
CA ASP A 79 -5.23 21.79 -10.41
C ASP A 79 -4.06 20.79 -10.47
N ARG A 80 -2.98 21.13 -11.17
CA ARG A 80 -1.78 20.27 -11.25
C ARG A 80 -1.06 20.19 -9.91
N GLN A 81 -0.96 21.32 -9.21
CA GLN A 81 -0.30 21.41 -7.91
C GLN A 81 -1.10 20.60 -6.87
N GLU A 82 -2.43 20.72 -6.89
CA GLU A 82 -3.31 20.00 -5.97
C GLU A 82 -3.21 18.48 -6.16
N ARG A 83 -3.28 18.00 -7.41
CA ARG A 83 -3.10 16.57 -7.71
C ARG A 83 -1.75 16.05 -7.22
N GLN A 84 -0.68 16.83 -7.40
CA GLN A 84 0.66 16.42 -6.96
C GLN A 84 0.78 16.42 -5.43
N LYS A 85 0.16 17.41 -4.76
CA LYS A 85 0.04 17.48 -3.31
C LYS A 85 -0.72 16.26 -2.77
N GLN A 86 -1.86 15.92 -3.35
CA GLN A 86 -2.66 14.76 -2.97
C GLN A 86 -1.90 13.44 -3.08
N LYS A 87 -1.23 13.18 -4.22
CA LYS A 87 -0.37 12.00 -4.41
C LYS A 87 0.76 11.95 -3.38
N ARG A 88 1.42 13.08 -3.13
CA ARG A 88 2.50 13.16 -2.15
C ARG A 88 1.99 12.92 -0.73
N ASP A 89 0.89 13.55 -0.34
CA ASP A 89 0.30 13.41 1.00
C ASP A 89 -0.10 11.94 1.24
N PHE A 90 -0.66 11.25 0.23
CA PHE A 90 -0.90 9.81 0.29
C PHE A 90 0.39 9.02 0.56
N VAL A 91 1.44 9.20 -0.26
CA VAL A 91 2.73 8.48 -0.11
C VAL A 91 3.43 8.79 1.21
N CYS A 92 3.42 10.05 1.65
CA CYS A 92 4.12 10.48 2.85
C CYS A 92 3.39 10.10 4.14
N ASN A 93 2.06 9.91 4.10
CA ASN A 93 1.27 9.46 5.25
C ASN A 93 1.12 7.94 5.33
N LEU A 94 1.45 7.20 4.25
CA LEU A 94 1.42 5.74 4.21
C LEU A 94 2.42 5.08 5.17
N ILE A 95 3.55 5.73 5.44
CA ILE A 95 4.60 5.18 6.32
C ILE A 95 4.53 5.89 7.67
N PRO A 96 4.30 5.16 8.79
CA PRO A 96 4.34 5.77 10.10
C PRO A 96 5.72 6.40 10.33
N LYS A 97 5.72 7.68 10.71
CA LYS A 97 6.94 8.37 11.14
C LYS A 97 7.38 7.74 12.46
N ARG A 98 8.29 6.78 12.38
CA ARG A 98 8.92 6.16 13.56
C ARG A 98 10.01 7.07 14.08
#